data_AF-A0A2V7PAN5-F1
#
_entry.id   AF-A0A2V7PAN5-F1
#
_cell.length_a   1.000
_cell.length_b   1.000
_cell.length_c   1.000
_cell.angle_alpha   90.00
_cell.angle_beta   90.00
_cell.angle_gamma   90.00
#
_symmetry.space_group_name_H-M   'P 1'
#
loop_
_entity.id
_entity.type
_entity.pdbx_description
1 polymer ?
#
loop_
_entity_poly.entity_id
_entity_poly.type
_entity_poly.pdbx_seq_one_letter_code
_entity_poly.pdbx_strand_id
1 'polypeptide(L)' 'MLAALTKSDKLPQGERRRRERALAAALRLDADQAVVTSARTGEGITELREAIAAFVRDAVA' A
#
# COMPACT_ATOMS: atom_id res chain seq x y z
N MET A 1 10.13 4.88 -4.60
CA MET A 1 9.07 5.61 -3.86
C MET A 1 8.11 4.56 -3.32
N LEU A 2 7.66 4.68 -2.07
CA LEU A 2 6.69 3.76 -1.46
C LEU A 2 5.38 4.50 -1.18
N ALA A 3 4.25 3.94 -1.62
CA ALA A 3 2.92 4.51 -1.49
C ALA A 3 2.06 3.69 -0.51
N ALA A 4 1.49 4.35 0.50
CA ALA A 4 0.49 3.76 1.38
C ALA A 4 -0.92 4.12 0.88
N LEU A 5 -1.64 3.14 0.32
CA LEU A 5 -3.02 3.31 -0.13
C LEU A 5 -3.98 3.08 1.06
N THR A 6 -4.34 4.16 1.76
CA THR A 6 -5.10 4.07 3.01
C THR A 6 -6.62 3.97 2.82
N LYS A 7 -7.36 3.75 3.92
CA LYS A 7 -8.83 3.65 4.02
C LYS A 7 -9.43 2.42 3.29
N SER A 8 -8.73 1.28 3.31
CA SER A 8 -9.26 0.01 2.77
C SER A 8 -10.61 -0.40 3.37
N ASP A 9 -10.90 0.00 4.61
CA ASP A 9 -12.17 -0.22 5.32
C ASP A 9 -13.37 0.46 4.66
N LYS A 10 -13.15 1.42 3.76
CA LYS A 10 -14.21 2.12 3.03
C LYS A 10 -14.65 1.43 1.75
N LEU A 11 -13.97 0.36 1.36
CA LEU A 11 -14.26 -0.37 0.14
C LEU A 11 -14.85 -1.74 0.45
N PRO A 12 -15.97 -2.11 -0.22
CA PRO A 12 -16.46 -3.49 -0.20
C PRO A 12 -15.34 -4.45 -0.64
N GLN A 13 -15.25 -5.61 0.00
CA GLN A 13 -14.16 -6.57 -0.23
C GLN A 13 -13.99 -6.92 -1.73
N GLY A 14 -15.10 -7.11 -2.46
CA GLY A 14 -15.09 -7.39 -3.90
C GLY A 14 -14.57 -6.25 -4.78
N GLU A 15 -14.56 -5.00 -4.30
CA GLU A 15 -14.04 -3.86 -5.06
C GLU A 15 -12.56 -3.57 -4.78
N ARG A 16 -12.01 -4.03 -3.66
CA ARG A 16 -10.68 -3.64 -3.16
C ARG A 16 -9.59 -3.83 -4.22
N ARG A 17 -9.45 -5.04 -4.76
CA ARG A 17 -8.45 -5.35 -5.80
C ARG A 17 -8.64 -4.57 -7.10
N ARG A 18 -9.87 -4.18 -7.45
CA ARG A 18 -10.14 -3.36 -8.64
C ARG A 18 -9.67 -1.94 -8.41
N ARG A 19 -10.00 -1.36 -7.25
CA ARG A 19 -9.65 0.01 -6.87
C ARG A 19 -8.14 0.18 -6.67
N GLU A 20 -7.50 -0.79 -6.04
CA GLU A 20 -6.06 -0.85 -5.85
C GLU A 20 -5.32 -0.82 -7.21
N ARG A 21 -5.67 -1.73 -8.13
CA ARG A 21 -5.08 -1.74 -9.48
C ARG A 21 -5.30 -0.43 -10.24
N ALA A 22 -6.49 0.16 -10.12
CA ALA A 22 -6.79 1.43 -10.76
C ALA A 22 -5.93 2.58 -10.19
N LEU A 23 -5.74 2.63 -8.87
CA LEU A 23 -4.87 3.61 -8.22
C LEU A 23 -3.40 3.40 -8.58
N ALA A 24 -2.91 2.16 -8.55
CA ALA A 24 -1.54 1.82 -8.94
C ALA A 24 -1.27 2.24 -10.40
N ALA A 25 -2.19 1.93 -11.32
CA ALA A 25 -2.07 2.35 -12.72
C ALA A 25 -2.09 3.88 -12.89
N ALA A 26 -3.00 4.58 -12.20
CA ALA A 26 -3.10 6.03 -12.29
C ALA A 26 -1.86 6.75 -11.75
N LEU A 27 -1.23 6.18 -10.72
CA LEU A 27 -0.02 6.69 -10.09
C LEU A 27 1.28 6.12 -10.68
N ARG A 28 1.17 5.21 -11.66
CA ARG A 28 2.29 4.48 -12.28
C ARG A 28 3.19 3.81 -11.24
N LEU A 29 2.57 3.16 -10.27
CA LEU A 29 3.23 2.41 -9.22
C LEU A 29 3.42 0.96 -9.66
N ASP A 30 4.63 0.46 -9.46
CA ASP A 30 4.89 -0.98 -9.53
C ASP A 30 4.26 -1.70 -8.33
N ALA A 31 4.09 -3.01 -8.43
CA ALA A 31 3.39 -3.80 -7.42
C ALA A 31 4.09 -3.76 -6.04
N ASP A 32 5.41 -3.61 -6.01
CA ASP A 32 6.24 -3.49 -4.82
C ASP A 32 6.28 -2.06 -4.24
N GLN A 33 5.71 -1.08 -4.96
CA GLN A 33 5.68 0.33 -4.56
C GLN A 33 4.39 0.73 -3.86
N ALA A 34 3.44 -0.18 -3.65
CA ALA A 34 2.14 0.11 -3.03
C ALA A 34 1.80 -0.87 -1.91
N VAL A 35 1.35 -0.34 -0.77
CA VAL A 35 0.82 -1.13 0.36
C VAL A 35 -0.58 -0.62 0.71
N VAL A 36 -1.57 -1.52 0.68
CA VAL A 36 -2.96 -1.19 1.06
C VAL A 36 -3.11 -1.22 2.57
N THR A 37 -3.69 -0.17 3.15
CA THR A 37 -3.82 -0.05 4.61
C THR A 37 -5.16 0.51 5.07
N SER A 38 -5.47 0.34 6.35
CA SER A 38 -6.51 1.09 7.06
C SER A 38 -6.00 1.51 8.43
N ALA A 39 -5.89 2.82 8.63
CA ALA A 39 -5.56 3.38 9.94
C ALA A 39 -6.64 3.10 10.99
N ARG A 40 -7.89 2.84 10.57
CA ARG A 40 -9.00 2.53 11.49
C ARG A 40 -8.95 1.09 11.99
N THR A 41 -8.66 0.15 11.11
CA THR A 41 -8.74 -1.29 11.42
C THR A 41 -7.37 -1.91 11.68
N GLY A 42 -6.28 -1.20 11.38
CA GLY A 42 -4.91 -1.71 11.46
C GLY A 42 -4.50 -2.60 10.28
N GLU A 43 -5.37 -2.80 9.29
CA GLU A 43 -5.07 -3.57 8.09
C GLU A 43 -3.81 -3.01 7.40
N GLY A 44 -2.86 -3.88 7.05
CA GLY A 44 -1.65 -3.55 6.31
C GLY A 44 -0.60 -2.70 7.06
N ILE A 45 -0.81 -2.35 8.34
CA ILE A 45 0.14 -1.49 9.07
C ILE A 45 1.47 -2.21 9.35
N THR A 46 1.45 -3.50 9.67
CA THR A 46 2.68 -4.29 9.86
C THR A 46 3.47 -4.39 8.55
N GLU A 47 2.79 -4.72 7.45
CA GLU A 47 3.38 -4.77 6.11
C GLU A 47 3.98 -3.42 5.70
N LEU A 48 3.28 -2.31 5.96
CA LEU A 48 3.80 -0.97 5.69
C LEU A 48 5.08 -0.68 6.50
N ARG A 49 5.15 -1.11 7.77
CA ARG A 49 6.36 -0.93 8.60
C ARG A 49 7.54 -1.72 8.02
N GLU A 50 7.30 -2.95 7.60
CA GLU A 50 8.31 -3.80 6.98
C GLU A 50 8.80 -3.22 5.66
N ALA A 51 7.88 -2.75 4.81
CA ALA A 51 8.20 -2.11 3.53
C ALA A 51 9.01 -0.82 3.72
N ILE A 52 8.67 0.02 4.71
CA ILE A 52 9.46 1.21 5.07
C ILE A 52 10.87 0.80 5.52
N ALA A 53 10.97 -0.21 6.39
CA ALA A 53 12.27 -0.67 6.88
C ALA A 53 13.15 -1.22 5.76
N ALA A 54 12.57 -1.95 4.80
CA ALA A 54 13.26 -2.41 3.59
C ALA A 54 13.70 -1.24 2.72
N PHE A 55 12.77 -0.32 2.41
CA PHE A 55 13.04 0.87 1.59
C PHE A 55 14.18 1.73 2.16
N VAL A 56 14.24 1.89 3.49
CA VAL A 56 15.33 2.64 4.14
C VAL A 56 16.66 1.89 4.07
N ARG A 57 16.68 0.55 4.23
CA ARG A 57 17.91 -0.23 4.08
C ARG A 57 18.48 -0.12 2.67
N ASP A 58 17.63 -0.25 1.66
CA ASP A 58 18.04 -0.21 0.26
C ASP A 58 18.52 1.20 -0.16
N ALA A 59 17.99 2.26 0.44
CA ALA A 59 18.41 3.63 0.16
C ALA A 59 19.78 4.01 0.75
N VAL A 60 20.29 3.23 1.71
CA VAL A 60 21.57 3.49 2.41
C VAL A 60 22.67 2.50 1.97
N ALA A 61 22.32 1.50 1.16
CA ALA A 61 23.25 0.56 0.53
C ALA A 61 23.88 1.15 -0.73
#